data_AF-A0AAN7X5J3-F1
#
_entry.id   AF-A0AAN7X5J3-F1
#
_cell.length_a   1.000
_cell.length_b   1.000
_cell.length_c   1.000
_cell.angle_alpha   90.00
_cell.angle_beta   90.00
_cell.angle_gamma   90.00
#
_symmetry.space_group_name_H-M   'P 1'
#
loop_
_entity.id
_entity.type
_entity.pdbx_description
1 polymer ?
#
loop_
_entity_poly.entity_id
_entity_poly.type
_entity_poly.pdbx_seq_one_letter_code
_entity_poly.pdbx_strand_id
1 'polypeptide(L)'
;MEVLSSLLELIIKPYINFNPKAAGPILSVQHFYLRHLFGKRQVDETEFLVDEKEFFDPQYDCDFTHLSDSAECMRGDEPYERPKGWYRMALKVKGKYPDGDAWLGTDGWRSHSVDEEWPVSYHGQA
;
A
#
# COMPACT_ATOMS: atom_id res chain seq x y z
N MET A 1 -3.60 -11.19 -3.19
CA MET A 1 -2.40 -12.04 -3.35
C MET A 1 -1.77 -11.90 -4.73
N GLU A 2 -2.50 -12.14 -5.82
CA GLU A 2 -1.94 -11.99 -7.19
C GLU A 2 -1.38 -10.58 -7.47
N VAL A 3 -2.09 -9.51 -7.05
CA VAL A 3 -1.64 -8.11 -7.23
C VAL A 3 -0.32 -7.82 -6.50
N LEU A 4 -0.17 -8.29 -5.26
CA LEU A 4 1.07 -8.11 -4.50
C LEU A 4 2.21 -8.95 -5.07
N SER A 5 1.90 -10.16 -5.55
CA SER A 5 2.88 -11.02 -6.20
C SER A 5 3.44 -10.39 -7.48
N SER A 6 2.57 -9.76 -8.28
CA SER A 6 2.96 -9.02 -9.48
C SER A 6 3.78 -7.76 -9.17
N LEU A 7 3.39 -7.00 -8.13
CA LEU A 7 4.10 -5.78 -7.71
C LEU A 7 5.53 -6.07 -7.23
N LEU A 8 5.72 -7.21 -6.57
CA LEU A 8 6.97 -7.58 -5.92
C LEU A 8 7.85 -8.52 -6.76
N GLU A 9 7.38 -8.96 -7.93
CA GLU A 9 7.97 -10.04 -8.73
C GLU A 9 8.24 -11.31 -7.87
N LEU A 10 7.39 -11.57 -6.88
CA LEU A 10 7.59 -12.60 -5.86
C LEU A 10 6.31 -13.41 -5.66
N ILE A 11 6.43 -14.70 -5.34
CA ILE A 11 5.26 -15.54 -5.03
C ILE A 11 4.86 -15.30 -3.57
N ILE A 12 3.68 -14.73 -3.35
CA ILE A 12 3.14 -14.45 -2.01
C ILE A 12 1.96 -15.39 -1.75
N LYS A 13 1.98 -16.08 -0.61
CA LYS A 13 0.92 -17.02 -0.19
C LYS A 13 0.16 -16.49 1.04
N PRO A 14 -1.17 -16.67 1.11
CA PRO A 14 -1.96 -16.20 2.23
C PRO A 14 -1.64 -17.03 3.48
N TYR A 15 -1.49 -16.36 4.63
CA TYR A 15 -1.11 -16.96 5.92
C TYR A 15 -2.28 -17.73 6.57
N ILE A 16 -2.82 -18.74 5.90
CA ILE A 16 -4.02 -19.47 6.39
C ILE A 16 -3.65 -20.83 7.01
N ASN A 17 -2.47 -21.39 6.73
CA ASN A 17 -2.07 -22.73 7.19
C ASN A 17 -0.68 -22.73 7.85
N PHE A 18 -0.58 -22.23 9.09
CA PHE A 18 0.70 -22.21 9.80
C PHE A 18 1.11 -23.61 10.27
N ASN A 19 2.05 -24.25 9.54
CA ASN A 19 2.89 -25.32 10.07
C ASN A 19 4.19 -24.67 10.57
N PRO A 20 4.45 -24.63 11.89
CA PRO A 20 5.57 -23.88 12.48
C PRO A 20 6.97 -24.40 12.09
N LYS A 21 7.07 -25.44 11.27
CA LYS A 21 8.33 -26.07 10.84
C LYS A 21 8.84 -25.64 9.46
N ALA A 22 8.11 -24.80 8.72
CA ALA A 22 8.53 -24.27 7.42
C ALA A 22 8.59 -22.74 7.48
N ALA A 23 9.61 -22.21 8.16
CA ALA A 23 9.71 -20.78 8.45
C ALA A 23 10.35 -20.00 7.30
N GLY A 24 9.52 -19.42 6.43
CA GLY A 24 9.88 -18.25 5.63
C GLY A 24 9.70 -16.96 6.46
N PRO A 25 10.42 -15.85 6.15
CA PRO A 25 10.27 -14.59 6.87
C PRO A 25 8.88 -13.96 6.62
N ILE A 26 8.24 -13.47 7.68
CA ILE A 26 6.98 -12.72 7.62
C ILE A 26 7.28 -11.32 7.06
N LEU A 27 6.62 -10.92 5.97
CA LEU A 27 6.82 -9.60 5.38
C LEU A 27 6.07 -8.54 6.20
N SER A 28 6.78 -7.90 7.12
CA SER A 28 6.32 -6.66 7.73
C SER A 28 6.54 -5.46 6.80
N VAL A 29 5.77 -4.38 6.97
CA VAL A 29 5.98 -3.10 6.25
C VAL A 29 7.42 -2.60 6.42
N GLN A 30 8.02 -2.75 7.61
CA GLN A 30 9.40 -2.35 7.87
C GLN A 30 10.42 -3.16 7.04
N HIS A 31 10.18 -4.47 6.87
CA HIS A 31 11.01 -5.33 6.00
C HIS A 31 10.93 -4.92 4.52
N PHE A 32 9.75 -4.47 4.05
CA PHE A 32 9.58 -3.95 2.70
C PHE A 32 10.42 -2.67 2.48
N TYR A 33 10.34 -1.70 3.38
CA TYR A 33 11.11 -0.45 3.28
C TYR A 33 12.63 -0.68 3.30
N LEU A 34 13.13 -1.55 4.19
CA LEU A 34 14.55 -1.84 4.32
C LEU A 34 15.13 -2.48 3.04
N ARG A 35 14.38 -3.36 2.36
CA ARG A 35 14.82 -4.02 1.13
C ARG A 35 14.83 -3.07 -0.07
N HIS A 36 13.86 -2.16 -0.16
CA HIS A 36 13.74 -1.27 -1.31
C HIS A 36 14.70 -0.07 -1.26
N LEU A 37 15.02 0.44 -0.06
CA LEU A 37 15.88 1.61 0.11
C LEU A 37 17.37 1.28 0.24
N PHE A 38 17.76 0.11 0.78
CA PHE A 38 19.17 -0.18 1.16
C PHE A 38 19.87 -1.35 0.45
N GLY A 39 19.25 -1.96 -0.55
CA GLY A 39 19.99 -2.50 -1.69
C GLY A 39 20.20 -4.02 -1.81
N LYS A 40 20.74 -4.32 -3.01
CA LYS A 40 21.11 -5.60 -3.63
C LYS A 40 19.95 -6.53 -4.02
N ARG A 41 19.67 -6.55 -5.33
CA ARG A 41 18.99 -7.66 -6.01
C ARG A 41 19.80 -8.93 -5.79
N GLN A 42 19.35 -9.75 -4.87
CA GLN A 42 19.54 -11.18 -4.93
C GLN A 42 18.13 -11.76 -5.08
N VAL A 43 17.90 -12.40 -6.23
CA VAL A 43 16.69 -13.17 -6.51
C VAL A 43 16.85 -14.50 -5.80
N ASP A 44 16.75 -14.48 -4.48
CA ASP A 44 16.33 -15.66 -3.75
C ASP A 44 14.80 -15.65 -3.84
N GLU A 45 14.20 -16.75 -4.30
CA GLU A 45 12.76 -17.04 -4.25
C GLU A 45 12.32 -17.08 -2.78
N THR A 46 12.27 -15.90 -2.18
CA THR A 46 11.90 -15.73 -0.78
C THR A 46 10.39 -15.68 -0.77
N GLU A 47 9.76 -16.78 -0.38
CA GLU A 47 8.32 -16.81 -0.16
C GLU A 47 7.98 -15.86 0.99
N PHE A 48 7.19 -14.83 0.70
CA PHE A 48 6.69 -13.91 1.71
C PHE A 48 5.27 -14.29 2.10
N LEU A 49 5.05 -14.40 3.41
CA LEU A 49 3.74 -14.58 3.99
C LEU A 49 3.20 -13.22 4.44
N VAL A 50 1.99 -12.89 4.01
CA VAL A 50 1.27 -11.68 4.41
C VAL A 50 0.08 -12.09 5.27
N ASP A 51 0.03 -11.58 6.50
CA ASP A 51 -1.19 -11.59 7.30
C ASP A 51 -2.08 -10.45 6.82
N GLU A 52 -3.11 -10.79 6.04
CA GLU A 52 -3.99 -9.81 5.43
C GLU A 52 -4.67 -8.89 6.46
N LYS A 53 -4.94 -9.37 7.68
CA LYS A 53 -5.60 -8.59 8.74
C LYS A 53 -4.68 -7.55 9.38
N GLU A 54 -3.38 -7.81 9.39
CA GLU A 54 -2.37 -6.90 9.91
C GLU A 54 -1.70 -6.04 8.83
N PHE A 55 -1.90 -6.42 7.57
CA PHE A 55 -1.33 -5.74 6.42
C PHE A 55 -2.29 -4.74 5.77
N PHE A 56 -3.55 -5.13 5.55
CA PHE A 56 -4.56 -4.29 4.92
C PHE A 56 -5.43 -3.58 5.95
N ASP A 57 -6.00 -2.44 5.55
CA ASP A 57 -6.96 -1.69 6.34
C ASP A 57 -8.21 -1.36 5.51
N PRO A 58 -9.07 -2.37 5.24
CA PRO A 58 -10.11 -2.28 4.21
C PRO A 58 -11.15 -1.17 4.43
N GLN A 59 -11.26 -0.63 5.65
CA GLN A 59 -12.14 0.50 5.93
C GLN A 59 -11.73 1.78 5.18
N TYR A 60 -10.47 1.86 4.73
CA TYR A 60 -9.91 2.97 3.98
C TYR A 60 -9.72 2.66 2.48
N ASP A 61 -10.23 1.52 2.01
CA ASP A 61 -10.27 1.22 0.58
C ASP A 61 -11.08 2.30 -0.16
N CYS A 62 -10.71 2.57 -1.42
CA CYS A 62 -11.43 3.52 -2.25
C CYS A 62 -11.68 2.95 -3.63
N ASP A 63 -12.95 2.91 -4.01
CA ASP A 63 -13.40 2.43 -5.31
C ASP A 63 -13.51 3.59 -6.31
N PHE A 64 -12.64 3.58 -7.32
CA PHE A 64 -12.66 4.52 -8.44
C PHE A 64 -13.07 3.84 -9.76
N THR A 65 -13.55 2.58 -9.72
CA THR A 65 -13.84 1.76 -10.92
C THR A 65 -14.87 2.40 -11.84
N HIS A 66 -15.84 3.12 -11.28
CA HIS A 66 -16.90 3.82 -12.01
C HIS A 66 -16.80 5.34 -11.90
N LEU A 67 -15.65 5.85 -11.46
CA LEU A 67 -15.43 7.29 -11.34
C LEU A 67 -15.35 7.94 -12.73
N SER A 68 -16.25 8.87 -12.99
CA SER A 68 -16.31 9.65 -14.25
C SER A 68 -16.16 11.16 -14.03
N ASP A 69 -15.79 11.59 -12.82
CA ASP A 69 -15.66 13.00 -12.51
C ASP A 69 -14.44 13.64 -13.19
N SER A 70 -14.50 14.97 -13.32
CA SER A 70 -13.40 15.80 -13.83
C SER A 70 -12.98 16.84 -12.78
N ALA A 71 -13.30 16.58 -11.52
CA ALA A 71 -12.99 17.52 -10.45
C ALA A 71 -11.48 17.57 -10.23
N GLU A 72 -10.94 18.78 -10.23
CA GLU A 72 -9.56 19.01 -9.77
C GLU A 72 -9.45 18.55 -8.31
N CYS A 73 -8.32 17.94 -8.00
CA CYS A 73 -8.02 17.39 -6.70
C CYS A 73 -6.56 17.66 -6.36
N MET A 74 -6.29 17.92 -5.08
CA MET A 74 -4.96 18.19 -4.54
C MET A 74 -4.66 17.24 -3.39
N ARG A 75 -3.41 16.82 -3.27
CA ARG A 75 -2.89 16.02 -2.15
C ARG A 75 -1.48 16.52 -1.83
N GLY A 76 -1.23 16.88 -0.57
CA GLY A 76 0.06 17.45 -0.14
C GLY A 76 0.53 18.63 -1.00
N ASP A 77 -0.42 19.51 -1.32
CA ASP A 77 -0.25 20.72 -2.13
C ASP A 77 0.20 20.52 -3.58
N GLU A 78 0.11 19.29 -4.07
CA GLU A 78 0.35 18.95 -5.46
C GLU A 78 -0.93 18.48 -6.17
N PRO A 79 -1.09 18.75 -7.49
CA PRO A 79 -2.17 18.20 -8.29
C PRO A 79 -2.21 16.67 -8.20
N TYR A 80 -3.40 16.14 -7.90
CA TYR A 80 -3.64 14.71 -7.78
C TYR A 80 -4.67 14.25 -8.80
N GLU A 81 -4.22 13.47 -9.78
CA GLU A 81 -5.13 12.77 -10.67
C GLU A 81 -5.72 11.57 -9.92
N ARG A 82 -7.05 11.42 -9.90
CA ARG A 82 -7.67 10.23 -9.28
C ARG A 82 -7.43 9.01 -10.19
N PRO A 83 -7.11 7.82 -9.64
CA PRO A 83 -6.87 6.62 -10.43
C PRO A 83 -8.18 6.05 -10.98
N LYS A 84 -8.75 6.71 -11.99
CA LYS A 84 -10.03 6.34 -12.60
C LYS A 84 -9.99 4.93 -13.17
N GLY A 85 -11.02 4.14 -12.90
CA GLY A 85 -11.13 2.74 -13.31
C GLY A 85 -10.48 1.75 -12.35
N TRP A 86 -9.87 2.21 -11.23
CA TRP A 86 -9.10 1.35 -10.34
C TRP A 86 -9.77 1.19 -8.97
N TYR A 87 -9.49 0.07 -8.31
CA TYR A 87 -9.83 -0.14 -6.91
C TYR A 87 -8.56 -0.01 -6.05
N ARG A 88 -8.54 0.95 -5.13
CA ARG A 88 -7.40 1.22 -4.26
C ARG A 88 -7.57 0.48 -2.94
N MET A 89 -6.68 -0.47 -2.68
CA MET A 89 -6.59 -1.16 -1.40
C MET A 89 -5.72 -0.37 -0.41
N ALA A 90 -6.17 -0.22 0.83
CA ALA A 90 -5.46 0.51 1.86
C ALA A 90 -4.52 -0.39 2.68
N LEU A 91 -3.36 0.15 3.02
CA LEU A 91 -2.38 -0.49 3.90
C LEU A 91 -2.58 0.00 5.34
N LYS A 92 -2.46 -0.92 6.31
CA LYS A 92 -2.53 -0.61 7.75
C LYS A 92 -1.24 0.07 8.17
N VAL A 93 -1.15 1.40 8.06
CA VAL A 93 0.07 2.18 8.32
C VAL A 93 -0.01 3.14 9.50
N LYS A 94 -1.22 3.41 10.00
CA LYS A 94 -1.46 4.31 11.14
C LYS A 94 -0.68 3.88 12.38
N GLY A 95 -0.04 4.83 13.05
CA GLY A 95 0.75 4.62 14.26
C GLY A 95 2.01 3.78 14.08
N LYS A 96 2.43 3.47 12.85
CA LYS A 96 3.64 2.66 12.58
C LYS A 96 4.92 3.50 12.50
N TYR A 97 4.81 4.82 12.34
CA TYR A 97 5.95 5.72 12.12
C TYR A 97 6.10 6.75 13.24
N PRO A 98 7.33 7.12 13.62
CA PRO A 98 7.60 8.01 14.75
C PRO A 98 7.11 9.44 14.53
N ASP A 99 7.06 9.89 13.27
CA ASP A 99 6.64 11.24 12.89
C ASP A 99 5.11 11.39 12.88
N GLY A 100 4.38 10.35 13.30
CA GLY A 100 2.92 10.33 13.39
C GLY A 100 2.23 10.04 12.05
N ASP A 101 0.97 10.45 11.97
CA ASP A 101 0.05 10.09 10.89
C ASP A 101 -0.41 11.30 10.06
N ALA A 102 0.10 12.50 10.34
CA ALA A 102 -0.34 13.74 9.69
C ALA A 102 -0.17 13.70 8.16
N TRP A 103 0.89 13.03 7.69
CA TRP A 103 1.19 12.81 6.27
C TRP A 103 0.11 12.03 5.51
N LEU A 104 -0.77 11.28 6.20
CA LEU A 104 -1.91 10.58 5.59
C LEU A 104 -3.05 11.54 5.19
N GLY A 105 -3.06 12.73 5.80
CA GLY A 105 -4.15 13.69 5.73
C GLY A 105 -5.44 13.19 6.38
N THR A 106 -6.54 13.88 6.10
CA THR A 106 -7.87 13.51 6.60
C THR A 106 -8.55 12.48 5.72
N ASP A 107 -9.39 11.66 6.35
CA ASP A 107 -10.20 10.64 5.69
C ASP A 107 -11.31 11.24 4.82
N GLY A 108 -11.77 10.47 3.83
CA GLY A 108 -12.92 10.79 2.98
C GLY A 108 -12.60 11.38 1.61
N TRP A 109 -13.67 11.62 0.85
CA TRP A 109 -13.61 12.17 -0.51
C TRP A 109 -13.37 13.68 -0.48
N ARG A 110 -12.19 14.10 -0.91
CA ARG A 110 -11.83 15.53 -0.97
C ARG A 110 -11.11 15.91 -2.25
N SER A 111 -11.09 17.21 -2.49
CA SER A 111 -10.44 17.87 -3.62
C SER A 111 -9.33 18.85 -3.20
N HIS A 112 -9.10 19.03 -1.90
CA HIS A 112 -8.09 19.94 -1.35
C HIS A 112 -7.13 19.20 -0.42
N SER A 113 -5.89 19.69 -0.32
CA SER A 113 -4.89 19.25 0.66
C SER A 113 -5.34 19.59 2.09
N VAL A 114 -4.70 18.94 3.05
CA VAL A 114 -4.69 19.38 4.44
C VAL A 114 -3.25 19.61 4.89
N ASP A 115 -3.05 20.46 5.88
CA ASP A 115 -1.72 20.76 6.41
C ASP A 115 -0.98 19.46 6.78
N GLU A 116 0.34 19.44 6.50
CA GLU A 116 1.26 18.32 6.76
C GLU A 116 1.02 17.04 5.95
N GLU A 117 -0.03 16.99 5.11
CA GLU A 117 -0.23 15.90 4.19
C GLU A 117 0.90 15.83 3.15
N TRP A 118 1.29 14.60 2.79
CA TRP A 118 2.25 14.38 1.72
C TRP A 118 1.56 14.14 0.36
N PRO A 119 2.22 14.52 -0.75
CA PRO A 119 1.71 14.25 -2.09
C PRO A 119 1.63 12.74 -2.35
N VAL A 120 0.63 12.32 -3.12
CA VAL A 120 0.32 10.91 -3.36
C VAL A 120 0.47 10.58 -4.84
N SER A 121 1.24 9.54 -5.14
CA SER A 121 1.29 8.88 -6.45
C SER A 121 0.83 7.43 -6.33
N TYR A 122 0.27 6.87 -7.40
CA TYR A 122 -0.04 5.45 -7.50
C TYR A 122 0.74 4.82 -8.65
N HIS A 123 1.06 3.54 -8.46
CA HIS A 123 1.60 2.68 -9.50
C HIS A 123 0.72 1.45 -9.58
N GLY A 124 0.40 1.01 -10.78
CA GLY A 124 -0.18 -0.29 -11.00
C GLY A 124 -0.09 -0.68 -12.46
N GLN A 125 -0.53 -1.89 -12.76
CA GLN A 125 -0.48 -2.46 -14.10
C GLN A 125 -1.82 -2.21 -14.80
N ALA A 126 -1.71 -1.63 -16.00
CA ALA A 126 -2.80 -1.57 -16.98
C ALA A 126 -2.94 -2.92 -17.71
#